data_AF-A0A8J4KRU7-F1
#
_entry.id   AF-A0A8J4KRU7-F1
#
_cell.length_a   1.000
_cell.length_b   1.000
_cell.length_c   1.000
_cell.angle_alpha   90.00
_cell.angle_beta   90.00
_cell.angle_gamma   90.00
#
_symmetry.space_group_name_H-M   'P 1'
#
loop_
_entity.id
_entity.type
_entity.pdbx_description
1 polymer ?
#
loop_
_entity_poly.entity_id
_entity_poly.type
_entity_poly.pdbx_seq_one_letter_code
_entity_poly.pdbx_strand_id
1 'polypeptide(L)'
;LLGKVETHHRQSQDGHILVTCWDGASRSGVFCAASFLCEQIQSEGLVDVSQAVRMLKRRRRQLIKDVEQYGLCYELALSYLNSFETYGNFK
;
A
#
# COMPACT_ATOMS: atom_id res chain seq x y z
N LEU A 1 -5.45 -0.14 -10.00
CA LEU A 1 -4.03 0.02 -10.40
C LEU A 1 -3.14 -1.02 -9.72
N LEU A 2 -3.16 -1.11 -8.38
CA LEU A 2 -2.35 -2.08 -7.60
C LEU A 2 -2.46 -3.52 -8.13
N GLY A 3 -3.68 -4.06 -8.30
CA GLY A 3 -3.85 -5.42 -8.83
C GLY A 3 -3.25 -5.64 -10.24
N LYS A 4 -3.20 -4.61 -11.10
CA LYS A 4 -2.53 -4.72 -12.41
C LYS A 4 -1.01 -4.80 -12.25
N VAL A 5 -0.45 -4.02 -11.32
CA VAL A 5 0.98 -4.04 -11.00
C VAL A 5 1.38 -5.39 -10.41
N GLU A 6 0.58 -5.92 -9.50
CA GLU A 6 0.80 -7.23 -8.88
C GLU A 6 0.78 -8.37 -9.92
N THR A 7 -0.23 -8.39 -10.81
CA THR A 7 -0.30 -9.38 -11.88
C THR A 7 0.93 -9.32 -12.79
N HIS A 8 1.36 -8.12 -13.18
CA HIS A 8 2.54 -7.96 -14.03
C HIS A 8 3.84 -8.34 -13.30
N HIS A 9 3.95 -8.05 -12.00
CA HIS A 9 5.12 -8.41 -11.19
C HIS A 9 5.30 -9.93 -11.10
N ARG A 10 4.21 -10.66 -10.84
CA ARG A 10 4.21 -12.14 -10.84
C ARG A 10 4.60 -12.73 -12.19
N GLN A 11 4.17 -12.10 -13.30
CA GLN A 11 4.57 -12.50 -14.65
C GLN A 11 6.05 -12.22 -14.95
N SER A 12 6.65 -11.24 -14.26
CA SER A 12 8.03 -10.79 -14.46
C SER A 12 9.01 -11.42 -13.46
N GLN A 13 8.71 -12.62 -12.95
CA GLN A 13 9.56 -13.37 -12.01
C GLN A 13 9.93 -12.60 -10.73
N ASP A 14 8.99 -11.81 -10.19
CA ASP A 14 9.14 -11.08 -8.94
C ASP A 14 10.35 -10.11 -8.89
N GLY A 15 10.75 -9.56 -10.04
CA GLY A 15 11.79 -8.53 -10.14
C GLY A 15 11.39 -7.19 -9.53
N HIS A 16 12.36 -6.36 -9.14
CA HIS A 16 12.10 -5.07 -8.48
C HIS A 16 11.18 -4.13 -9.28
N ILE A 17 10.23 -3.50 -8.59
CA ILE A 17 9.31 -2.51 -9.17
C ILE A 17 9.82 -1.10 -8.91
N LEU A 18 10.03 -0.33 -9.96
CA LEU A 18 10.33 1.11 -9.85
C LEU A 18 9.02 1.90 -9.66
N VAL A 19 8.83 2.46 -8.46
CA VAL A 19 7.72 3.37 -8.16
C VAL A 19 8.27 4.78 -8.00
N THR A 20 7.80 5.69 -8.85
CA THR A 20 8.20 7.10 -8.78
C THR A 20 7.04 8.05 -9.01
N CYS A 21 7.18 9.26 -8.50
CA CYS A 21 6.34 10.40 -8.79
C CYS A 21 7.23 11.64 -8.89
N TRP A 22 6.66 12.82 -9.07
CA TRP A 22 7.43 14.04 -9.34
C TRP A 22 8.56 14.31 -8.32
N ASP A 23 8.32 14.06 -7.03
CA ASP A 23 9.27 14.23 -5.93
C ASP A 23 9.84 12.89 -5.42
N GLY A 24 9.40 11.77 -6.01
CA GLY A 24 9.72 10.42 -5.58
C GLY A 24 9.31 10.10 -4.14
N ALA A 25 8.39 10.86 -3.53
CA ALA A 25 8.07 10.75 -2.11
C ALA A 25 6.58 10.79 -1.77
N SER A 26 5.80 11.66 -2.40
CA SER A 26 4.39 11.88 -2.09
C SER A 26 3.51 10.71 -2.55
N ARG A 27 3.08 10.76 -3.81
CA ARG A 27 2.20 9.74 -4.43
C ARG A 27 2.85 8.36 -4.48
N SER A 28 4.17 8.30 -4.70
CA SER A 28 4.90 7.03 -4.64
C SER A 28 4.91 6.45 -3.23
N GLY A 29 5.00 7.29 -2.20
CA GLY A 29 4.88 6.84 -0.81
C GLY A 29 3.50 6.27 -0.50
N VAL A 30 2.44 6.95 -0.93
CA VAL A 30 1.05 6.48 -0.75
C VAL A 30 0.84 5.15 -1.48
N PHE A 31 1.36 5.02 -2.70
CA PHE A 31 1.28 3.77 -3.45
C PHE A 31 1.99 2.62 -2.72
N CYS A 32 3.22 2.84 -2.24
CA CYS A 32 3.95 1.83 -1.49
C CYS A 32 3.24 1.46 -0.17
N ALA A 33 2.64 2.44 0.52
CA ALA A 33 1.87 2.20 1.75
C ALA A 33 0.64 1.35 1.46
N ALA A 34 -0.10 1.68 0.41
CA ALA A 34 -1.28 0.93 0.00
C ALA A 34 -0.92 -0.51 -0.42
N SER A 35 0.17 -0.70 -1.17
CA SER A 35 0.65 -2.06 -1.53
C SER A 35 0.96 -2.90 -0.29
N PHE A 36 1.71 -2.33 0.67
CA PHE A 36 2.03 -2.99 1.92
C PHE A 36 0.77 -3.34 2.73
N LEU A 37 -0.19 -2.42 2.82
CA LEU A 37 -1.43 -2.64 3.57
C LEU A 37 -2.32 -3.70 2.91
N CYS A 38 -2.43 -3.69 1.58
CA CYS A 38 -3.15 -4.73 0.85
C CYS A 38 -2.54 -6.12 1.07
N GLU A 39 -1.21 -6.23 1.09
CA GLU A 39 -0.52 -7.48 1.42
C GLU A 39 -0.82 -7.91 2.86
N GLN A 40 -0.67 -7.00 3.84
CA GLN A 40 -0.93 -7.28 5.25
C GLN A 40 -2.37 -7.79 5.49
N ILE A 41 -3.35 -7.14 4.85
CA ILE A 41 -4.76 -7.54 4.95
C ILE A 41 -4.97 -8.94 4.35
N GLN A 42 -4.39 -9.21 3.18
CA GLN A 42 -4.56 -10.51 2.49
C GLN A 42 -3.84 -11.67 3.19
N SER A 43 -2.64 -11.43 3.73
CA SER A 43 -1.79 -12.48 4.28
C SER A 43 -2.04 -12.73 5.77
N GLU A 44 -2.30 -11.67 6.53
CA GLU A 44 -2.40 -11.73 8.00
C GLU A 44 -3.83 -11.48 8.50
N GLY A 45 -4.73 -10.91 7.68
CA GLY A 45 -6.06 -10.49 8.13
C GLY A 45 -6.03 -9.31 9.11
N LEU A 46 -4.93 -8.55 9.12
CA LEU A 46 -4.69 -7.42 10.03
C LEU A 46 -4.33 -6.17 9.23
N VAL A 47 -4.49 -5.00 9.85
CA VAL A 47 -4.13 -3.72 9.24
C VAL A 47 -3.52 -2.79 10.28
N ASP A 48 -2.30 -2.29 10.01
CA ASP A 48 -1.67 -1.23 10.81
C ASP A 48 -1.03 -0.15 9.92
N VAL A 49 -1.80 0.91 9.65
CA VAL A 49 -1.35 2.06 8.84
C VAL A 49 -0.17 2.78 9.50
N SER A 50 -0.15 2.88 10.83
CA SER A 50 0.91 3.58 11.56
C SER A 50 2.25 2.85 11.40
N GLN A 51 2.23 1.52 11.51
CA GLN A 51 3.40 0.68 11.28
C GLN A 51 3.85 0.74 9.82
N ALA A 52 2.93 0.61 8.86
CA ALA A 52 3.25 0.65 7.43
C ALA A 52 4.00 1.95 7.06
N VAL A 53 3.45 3.10 7.45
CA VAL A 53 4.06 4.41 7.17
C VAL A 53 5.39 4.57 7.91
N ARG A 54 5.49 4.09 9.16
CA ARG A 54 6.74 4.10 9.93
C ARG A 54 7.83 3.26 9.24
N MET A 55 7.49 2.10 8.70
CA MET A 55 8.43 1.23 7.97
C MET A 55 8.92 1.89 6.67
N LEU A 56 8.03 2.55 5.92
CA LEU A 56 8.41 3.31 4.74
C LEU A 56 9.32 4.50 5.09
N LYS A 57 8.97 5.27 6.12
CA LYS A 57 9.79 6.41 6.58
C LYS A 57 11.14 5.99 7.16
N ARG A 58 11.28 4.76 7.70
CA ARG A 58 12.58 4.18 8.08
C ARG A 58 13.50 3.98 6.87
N ARG A 59 12.96 3.64 5.70
CA ARG A 59 13.72 3.52 4.45
C ARG A 59 14.00 4.88 3.82
N ARG A 60 12.99 5.75 3.75
CA ARG A 60 13.12 7.10 3.20
C ARG A 60 12.17 8.06 3.90
N ARG A 61 12.73 8.94 4.74
CA ARG A 61 11.98 9.83 5.64
C ARG A 61 10.96 10.73 4.94
N GLN A 62 11.22 11.09 3.68
CA GLN A 62 10.36 12.00 2.91
C GLN A 62 9.05 11.35 2.42
N LEU A 63 8.94 10.01 2.44
CA LEU A 63 7.72 9.32 2.04
C LEU A 63 6.56 9.71 2.97
N ILE A 64 5.36 9.91 2.38
CA ILE A 64 4.16 10.41 3.07
C ILE A 64 4.43 11.75 3.76
N LYS A 65 4.32 12.84 3.00
CA LYS A 65 4.83 14.15 3.41
C LYS A 65 3.99 14.84 4.48
N ASP A 66 2.68 14.65 4.43
CA ASP A 66 1.71 15.42 5.19
C ASP A 66 0.60 14.53 5.77
N VAL A 67 -0.22 15.13 6.63
CA VAL A 67 -1.34 14.47 7.29
C VAL A 67 -2.41 14.02 6.29
N GLU A 68 -2.60 14.76 5.20
CA GLU A 68 -3.58 14.43 4.17
C GLU A 68 -3.22 13.10 3.48
N GLN A 69 -1.95 12.92 3.11
CA GLN A 69 -1.45 11.65 2.55
C GLN A 69 -1.52 10.50 3.56
N TYR A 70 -1.32 10.79 4.85
CA TYR A 70 -1.48 9.81 5.91
C TYR A 70 -2.94 9.38 6.08
N GLY A 71 -3.88 10.33 6.05
CA GLY A 71 -5.32 10.09 6.05
C GLY A 71 -5.75 9.26 4.83
N LEU A 72 -5.20 9.58 3.65
CA LEU A 72 -5.45 8.82 2.43
C LEU A 72 -5.01 7.35 2.57
N CYS A 73 -3.95 7.03 3.33
CA CYS A 73 -3.60 5.64 3.60
C CYS A 73 -4.68 4.88 4.39
N TYR A 74 -5.36 5.55 5.34
CA TYR A 74 -6.51 4.95 6.04
C TYR A 74 -7.70 4.74 5.11
N GLU A 75 -8.02 5.75 4.29
CA GLU A 75 -9.11 5.64 3.32
C GLU A 75 -8.88 4.50 2.32
N LEU A 76 -7.65 4.34 1.84
CA LEU A 76 -7.28 3.24 0.94
C LEU A 76 -7.38 1.88 1.63
N ALA A 77 -6.91 1.77 2.88
CA ALA A 77 -7.03 0.54 3.65
C ALA A 77 -8.49 0.16 3.88
N LEU A 78 -9.33 1.11 4.27
CA LEU A 78 -10.77 0.91 4.48
C LEU A 78 -11.48 0.55 3.17
N SER A 79 -11.17 1.24 2.08
CA SER A 79 -11.70 0.93 0.75
C SER A 79 -11.34 -0.48 0.31
N TYR A 80 -10.08 -0.89 0.57
CA TYR A 80 -9.64 -2.25 0.29
C TYR A 80 -10.37 -3.28 1.18
N LEU A 81 -10.48 -3.05 2.48
CA LEU A 81 -11.25 -3.90 3.39
C LEU A 81 -12.69 -4.07 2.96
N ASN A 82 -13.40 -2.99 2.62
CA ASN A 82 -14.79 -3.08 2.16
C ASN A 82 -14.91 -3.89 0.86
N SER A 83 -13.95 -3.72 -0.06
CA SER A 83 -13.89 -4.55 -1.26
C SER A 83 -13.58 -6.01 -0.91
N PHE A 84 -12.71 -6.23 0.08
CA PHE A 84 -12.32 -7.56 0.52
C PHE A 84 -13.47 -8.25 1.24
N GLU A 85 -14.20 -7.63 2.16
CA GLU A 85 -15.39 -8.20 2.82
C GLU A 85 -16.49 -8.59 1.83
N THR A 86 -16.65 -7.81 0.75
CA THR A 86 -17.60 -8.13 -0.32
C THR A 86 -17.23 -9.42 -1.08
N TYR A 87 -15.96 -9.81 -1.09
CA TYR A 87 -15.45 -11.01 -1.81
C TYR A 87 -14.77 -12.05 -0.91
N GLY A 88 -14.61 -11.74 0.37
CA GLY A 88 -13.82 -12.42 1.36
C GLY A 88 -14.78 -13.08 2.32
N ASN A 89 -14.93 -14.39 2.16
CA ASN A 89 -15.69 -15.23 3.06
C ASN A 89 -15.04 -15.25 4.46
N PHE A 90 -15.22 -14.20 5.25
CA PHE A 90 -15.02 -14.30 6.69
C PHE A 90 -16.07 -15.31 7.20
N LYS A 91 -15.59 -16.49 7.60
CA LYS A 91 -16.35 -17.47 8.38
C LYS A 91 -16.13 -17.23 9.85
#